data_AF-A0A661ZUH5-F1
#
_entry.id   AF-A0A661ZUH5-F1
#
_cell.length_a   1.000
_cell.length_b   1.000
_cell.length_c   1.000
_cell.angle_alpha   90.00
_cell.angle_beta   90.00
_cell.angle_gamma   90.00
#
_symmetry.space_group_name_H-M   'P 1'
#
loop_
_entity.id
_entity.type
_entity.pdbx_description
1 polymer ?
#
loop_
_entity_poly.entity_id
_entity_poly.type
_entity_poly.pdbx_seq_one_letter_code
_entity_poly.pdbx_strand_id
1 'polypeptide(L)'
;MASIPVSEITTSINETGMVMVYQFYNNINMALPMTATYDGYTKHIDYAYGVGEVAIIIKDSDLYTLSPSSDITYRIVIIEGSVMSRNTDVDFNNYQEVKTVFNLKD
;
A
#
# COMPACT_ATOMS: atom_id res chain seq x y z
N MET A 1 2.54 -14.55 -1.04
CA MET A 1 3.36 -13.32 -1.18
C MET A 1 3.49 -13.04 -2.66
N ALA A 2 3.31 -11.78 -3.07
CA ALA A 2 3.54 -11.31 -4.44
C ALA A 2 4.56 -10.17 -4.39
N SER A 3 5.52 -10.13 -5.32
CA SER A 3 6.44 -8.99 -5.49
C SER A 3 6.01 -8.18 -6.71
N ILE A 4 5.92 -6.87 -6.52
CA ILE A 4 5.59 -5.88 -7.54
C ILE A 4 6.86 -5.07 -7.79
N PRO A 5 7.42 -5.10 -9.02
CA PRO A 5 8.58 -4.29 -9.36
C PRO A 5 8.19 -2.81 -9.40
N VAL A 6 8.95 -1.98 -8.69
CA VAL A 6 8.76 -0.53 -8.60
C VAL A 6 10.14 0.15 -8.63
N SER A 7 10.66 0.38 -9.83
CA SER A 7 12.02 0.90 -10.07
C SER A 7 12.30 2.26 -9.45
N GLU A 8 11.25 3.02 -9.14
CA GLU A 8 11.25 4.34 -8.54
C GLU A 8 11.63 4.31 -7.05
N ILE A 9 11.58 3.14 -6.39
CA ILE A 9 12.09 2.97 -5.04
C ILE A 9 13.62 2.87 -5.11
N THR A 10 14.28 4.02 -5.06
CA THR A 10 15.75 4.11 -5.01
C THR A 10 16.28 3.92 -3.59
N THR A 11 17.60 3.84 -3.43
CA THR A 11 18.25 3.84 -2.12
C THR A 11 17.86 5.05 -1.27
N SER A 12 17.75 6.25 -1.86
CA SER A 12 17.37 7.46 -1.11
C SER A 12 15.93 7.41 -0.61
N ILE A 13 15.01 6.84 -1.40
CA ILE A 13 13.64 6.55 -0.95
C ILE A 13 13.66 5.52 0.19
N ASN A 14 14.45 4.46 0.05
CA ASN A 14 14.52 3.41 1.06
C ASN A 14 15.07 3.90 2.41
N GLU A 15 16.02 4.83 2.41
CA GLU A 15 16.66 5.34 3.61
C GLU A 15 15.91 6.51 4.26
N THR A 16 15.29 7.37 3.46
CA THR A 16 14.75 8.66 3.96
C THR A 16 13.36 9.00 3.44
N GLY A 17 12.91 8.31 2.39
CA GLY A 17 11.59 8.50 1.80
C GLY A 17 10.52 7.67 2.50
N MET A 18 9.37 7.58 1.83
CA MET A 18 8.26 6.76 2.27
C MET A 18 7.59 6.11 1.08
N VAL A 19 7.21 4.86 1.28
CA VAL A 19 6.40 4.08 0.35
C VAL A 19 5.10 3.73 1.05
N MET A 20 3.98 4.24 0.52
CA MET A 20 2.64 3.89 0.97
C MET A 20 2.00 2.97 -0.05
N VAL A 21 1.27 1.98 0.43
CA VAL A 21 0.53 1.05 -0.43
C VAL A 21 -0.93 1.08 -0.03
N TYR A 22 -1.80 1.19 -1.04
CA TYR A 22 -3.24 1.19 -0.87
C TYR A 22 -3.84 0.06 -1.69
N GLN A 23 -4.78 -0.68 -1.13
CA GLN A 23 -5.65 -1.54 -1.93
C GLN A 23 -6.78 -0.70 -2.53
N PHE A 24 -6.97 -0.80 -3.84
CA PHE A 24 -8.14 -0.25 -4.52
C PHE A 24 -9.24 -1.32 -4.61
N TYR A 25 -10.37 -1.09 -3.95
CA TYR A 25 -11.51 -2.01 -3.92
C TYR A 25 -12.81 -1.21 -3.81
N ASN A 26 -13.82 -1.56 -4.62
CA ASN A 26 -15.12 -0.88 -4.66
C ASN A 26 -15.01 0.66 -4.76
N ASN A 27 -14.10 1.15 -5.61
CA ASN A 27 -13.80 2.58 -5.81
C ASN A 27 -13.24 3.31 -4.57
N ILE A 28 -12.73 2.58 -3.59
CA ILE A 28 -12.10 3.11 -2.39
C ILE A 28 -10.65 2.66 -2.34
N ASN A 29 -9.76 3.57 -1.90
CA ASN A 29 -8.36 3.27 -1.62
C ASN A 29 -8.21 3.09 -0.11
N MET A 30 -7.83 1.89 0.33
CA MET A 30 -7.62 1.54 1.74
C MET A 30 -6.13 1.38 1.98
N ALA A 31 -5.58 2.15 2.93
CA ALA A 31 -4.17 2.04 3.29
C ALA A 31 -3.84 0.67 3.88
N LEU A 32 -2.66 0.16 3.53
CA LEU A 32 -2.07 -1.02 4.15
C LEU A 32 -1.14 -0.61 5.31
N PRO A 33 -0.95 -1.47 6.34
CA PRO A 33 -1.57 -2.78 6.50
C PRO A 33 -3.06 -2.68 6.85
N MET A 34 -3.83 -3.68 6.45
CA MET A 34 -5.24 -3.78 6.82
C MET A 34 -5.69 -5.19 7.13
N THR A 35 -6.79 -5.27 7.87
CA THR A 35 -7.51 -6.52 8.15
C THR A 35 -8.94 -6.36 7.67
N ALA A 36 -9.40 -7.27 6.81
CA ALA A 36 -10.76 -7.30 6.32
C ALA A 36 -11.42 -8.64 6.67
N THR A 37 -12.56 -8.58 7.35
CA THR A 37 -13.41 -9.75 7.63
C THR A 37 -14.46 -9.87 6.54
N TYR A 38 -14.54 -11.04 5.94
CA TYR A 38 -15.53 -11.42 4.95
C TYR A 38 -16.44 -12.50 5.54
N ASP A 39 -17.54 -12.80 4.86
CA ASP A 39 -18.40 -13.91 5.27
C ASP A 39 -17.64 -15.24 5.11
N GLY A 40 -17.21 -15.81 6.23
CA GLY A 40 -16.51 -17.08 6.30
C GLY A 40 -14.98 -17.03 6.36
N TYR A 41 -14.31 -15.88 6.21
CA TYR A 41 -12.84 -15.78 6.36
C TYR A 41 -12.38 -14.36 6.75
N THR A 42 -11.20 -14.24 7.36
CA THR A 42 -10.52 -12.94 7.55
C THR A 42 -9.22 -12.91 6.77
N LYS A 43 -8.95 -11.77 6.14
CA LYS A 43 -7.73 -11.53 5.38
C LYS A 43 -6.94 -10.40 6.01
N HIS A 44 -5.68 -10.65 6.31
CA HIS A 44 -4.69 -9.63 6.66
C HIS A 44 -3.83 -9.36 5.45
N ILE A 45 -3.73 -8.10 5.06
CA ILE A 45 -2.90 -7.65 3.95
C ILE A 45 -1.89 -6.67 4.50
N ASP A 46 -0.63 -7.01 4.33
CA ASP A 46 0.53 -6.26 4.78
C ASP A 46 1.47 -6.01 3.59
N TYR A 47 2.42 -5.11 3.75
CA TYR A 47 3.43 -4.88 2.72
C TYR A 47 4.81 -4.64 3.34
N ALA A 48 5.83 -5.01 2.56
CA ALA A 48 7.19 -4.59 2.77
C ALA A 48 7.71 -3.96 1.48
N TYR A 49 8.74 -3.14 1.56
CA TYR A 49 9.38 -2.57 0.38
C TYR A 49 10.90 -2.61 0.52
N GLY A 50 11.55 -2.60 -0.62
CA GLY A 50 13.00 -2.49 -0.75
C GLY A 50 13.33 -1.77 -2.06
N VAL A 51 14.63 -1.57 -2.31
CA VAL A 51 15.07 -0.92 -3.55
C VAL A 51 14.53 -1.69 -4.76
N GLY A 52 13.72 -1.01 -5.58
CA GLY A 52 13.14 -1.55 -6.79
C GLY A 52 11.89 -2.42 -6.62
N GLU A 53 11.36 -2.63 -5.41
CA GLU A 53 10.21 -3.53 -5.22
C GLU A 53 9.32 -3.24 -4.01
N VAL A 54 8.06 -3.68 -4.13
CA VAL A 54 7.09 -3.80 -3.03
C VAL A 54 6.62 -5.25 -2.96
N ALA A 55 6.75 -5.87 -1.79
CA ALA A 55 6.22 -7.19 -1.50
C ALA A 55 4.87 -7.07 -0.78
N ILE A 56 3.82 -7.68 -1.35
CA ILE A 56 2.51 -7.80 -0.72
C ILE A 56 2.40 -9.15 0.00
N ILE A 57 2.04 -9.09 1.27
CA ILE A 57 1.93 -10.23 2.17
C ILE A 57 0.47 -10.40 2.56
N ILE A 58 -0.16 -11.46 2.05
CA ILE A 58 -1.55 -11.80 2.37
C ILE A 58 -1.53 -13.01 3.32
N LYS A 59 -2.20 -12.90 4.46
CA LYS A 59 -2.39 -13.97 5.44
C LYS A 59 -3.90 -14.18 5.62
N ASP A 60 -4.39 -15.36 5.29
CA ASP A 60 -5.78 -15.75 5.58
C ASP A 60 -5.83 -16.38 6.99
N SER A 61 -6.78 -15.95 7.82
CA SER A 61 -6.78 -16.23 9.26
C SER A 61 -7.32 -17.61 9.63
N ASP A 62 -8.14 -18.21 8.77
CA ASP A 62 -8.88 -19.42 9.16
C ASP A 62 -8.15 -20.71 8.78
N LEU A 63 -7.13 -20.69 7.90
CA LEU A 63 -6.44 -21.88 7.38
C LEU A 63 -7.37 -22.95 6.76
N TYR A 64 -8.66 -22.67 6.62
CA TYR A 64 -9.70 -23.62 6.23
C TYR A 64 -10.42 -23.18 4.96
N THR A 65 -10.52 -21.89 4.70
CA THR A 65 -11.20 -21.33 3.52
C THR A 65 -10.20 -20.58 2.66
N LEU A 66 -9.96 -21.07 1.45
CA LEU A 66 -9.15 -20.33 0.47
C LEU A 66 -9.91 -19.05 0.08
N SER A 67 -9.28 -17.90 0.27
CA SER A 67 -9.78 -16.67 -0.34
C SER A 67 -10.02 -16.91 -1.84
N PRO A 68 -11.14 -16.46 -2.41
CA PRO A 68 -11.35 -16.51 -3.85
C PRO A 68 -10.19 -15.83 -4.59
N SER A 69 -9.78 -16.41 -5.72
CA SER A 69 -8.81 -15.77 -6.61
C SER A 69 -9.51 -14.64 -7.36
N SER A 70 -9.20 -13.40 -7.00
CA SER A 70 -9.62 -12.20 -7.73
C SER A 70 -8.40 -11.32 -7.94
N ASP A 71 -8.37 -10.58 -9.06
CA ASP A 71 -7.36 -9.56 -9.28
C ASP A 71 -7.48 -8.49 -8.18
N ILE A 72 -6.36 -8.20 -7.52
CA ILE A 72 -6.27 -7.14 -6.52
C ILE A 72 -5.42 -6.01 -7.09
N THR A 73 -6.02 -4.83 -7.18
CA THR A 73 -5.32 -3.63 -7.64
C THR A 73 -4.72 -2.90 -6.45
N TYR A 74 -3.43 -2.58 -6.54
CA TYR A 74 -2.73 -1.78 -5.54
C TYR A 74 -2.30 -0.44 -6.16
N ARG A 75 -2.40 0.63 -5.37
CA ARG A 75 -1.78 1.93 -5.67
C ARG A 75 -0.57 2.10 -4.77
N ILE A 76 0.58 2.36 -5.37
CA ILE A 76 1.84 2.56 -4.67
C ILE A 76 2.23 4.03 -4.82
N VAL A 77 2.43 4.72 -3.70
CA VAL A 77 2.84 6.11 -3.67
C VAL A 77 4.21 6.21 -3.04
N ILE A 78 5.14 6.85 -3.75
CA ILE A 78 6.51 7.06 -3.32
C ILE A 78 6.72 8.54 -3.09
N ILE A 79 7.21 8.90 -1.92
CA ILE A 79 7.51 10.28 -1.55
C ILE A 79 8.96 10.38 -1.10
N GLU A 80 9.69 11.35 -1.65
CA GLU A 80 11.05 11.67 -1.20
C GLU A 80 11.06 12.26 0.22
N GLY A 81 12.09 11.95 1.00
CA GLY A 81 12.19 12.42 2.40
C GLY A 81 12.16 13.95 2.55
N SER A 82 12.76 14.66 1.60
CA SER A 82 12.75 16.12 1.56
C SER A 82 11.34 16.70 1.45
N VAL A 83 10.45 16.00 0.73
CA VAL A 83 9.05 16.39 0.52
C VAL A 83 8.22 16.11 1.76
N MET A 84 8.44 14.98 2.44
CA MET A 84 7.75 14.66 3.70
C MET A 84 8.02 15.70 4.79
N SER A 85 9.26 16.16 4.92
CA SER A 85 9.63 17.16 5.94
C SER A 85 8.89 18.50 5.83
N ARG A 86 8.27 18.78 4.67
CA ARG A 86 7.50 19.99 4.39
C ARG A 86 5.98 19.79 4.53
N ASN A 87 5.53 18.56 4.76
CA ASN A 87 4.13 18.15 4.74
C ASN A 87 3.81 17.27 5.97
N THR A 88 4.10 17.79 7.17
CA THR A 88 3.98 17.05 8.44
C THR A 88 2.54 16.82 8.89
N ASP A 89 1.60 17.60 8.35
CA ASP A 89 0.19 17.60 8.78
C ASP A 89 -0.69 16.70 7.89
N VAL A 90 -0.08 15.96 6.94
CA VAL A 90 -0.80 15.10 6.00
C VAL A 90 -1.10 13.74 6.62
N ASP A 91 -2.36 13.31 6.57
CA ASP A 91 -2.71 11.92 6.89
C ASP A 91 -2.37 10.98 5.73
N PHE A 92 -1.21 10.32 5.85
CA PHE A 92 -0.73 9.33 4.88
C PHE A 92 -1.51 8.01 4.85
N ASN A 93 -2.52 7.82 5.71
CA ASN A 93 -3.47 6.72 5.57
C ASN A 93 -4.68 7.10 4.70
N ASN A 94 -4.88 8.40 4.43
CA ASN A 94 -5.95 8.90 3.60
C ASN A 94 -5.46 9.17 2.18
N TYR A 95 -5.69 8.22 1.28
CA TYR A 95 -5.29 8.35 -0.11
C TYR A 95 -5.81 9.63 -0.79
N GLN A 96 -7.03 10.07 -0.46
CA GLN A 96 -7.59 11.28 -1.10
C GLN A 96 -6.83 12.52 -0.67
N GLU A 97 -6.47 12.62 0.60
CA GLU A 97 -5.65 13.72 1.13
C GLU A 97 -4.26 13.71 0.50
N VAL A 98 -3.59 12.55 0.48
CA VAL A 98 -2.30 12.36 -0.19
C VAL A 98 -2.39 12.76 -1.67
N LYS A 99 -3.43 12.31 -2.38
CA LYS A 99 -3.65 12.66 -3.78
C LYS A 99 -3.82 14.17 -3.97
N THR A 100 -4.58 14.84 -3.11
CA THR A 100 -4.79 16.29 -3.20
C THR A 100 -3.52 17.08 -2.89
N VAL A 101 -2.81 16.75 -1.80
CA VAL A 101 -1.61 17.49 -1.39
C VAL A 101 -0.47 17.33 -2.39
N PHE A 102 -0.28 16.11 -2.91
CA PHE A 102 0.81 15.82 -3.86
C PHE A 102 0.38 15.86 -5.33
N ASN A 103 -0.86 16.25 -5.62
CA ASN A 103 -1.42 16.36 -6.98
C ASN A 103 -1.18 15.08 -7.83
N LEU A 104 -1.46 13.92 -7.24
CA LEU A 104 -1.23 12.63 -7.90
C LEU A 104 -2.25 12.38 -9.02
N LYS A 105 -1.78 11.77 -10.11
CA LYS A 105 -2.64 11.31 -11.23
C LYS A 105 -3.35 10.01 -10.86
N ASP A 106 -4.47 9.73 -11.54
CA ASP A 106 -5.28 8.52 -11.34
C ASP A 106 -4.75 7.27 -12.03
#